data_AF-A0AAI9YYX4-F1
#
_entry.id   AF-A0AAI9YYX4-F1
#
_cell.length_a   1.000
_cell.length_b   1.000
_cell.length_c   1.000
_cell.angle_alpha   90.00
_cell.angle_beta   90.00
_cell.angle_gamma   90.00
#
_symmetry.space_group_name_H-M   'P 1'
#
loop_
_entity.id
_entity.type
_entity.pdbx_description
1 polymer ?
#
loop_
_entity_poly.entity_id
_entity_poly.type
_entity_poly.pdbx_seq_one_letter_code
_entity_poly.pdbx_strand_id
1 'polypeptide(L)'
;MKFNVVSLISLAAWVPLAASQFSCHCQILNNGNAVIAAIRLCDAVGGTICHNSAGNYNVCKTSSQWTEQQCRDTFQGINQPNERFRAVCTAYNGAGCPA
;
A
#
# COMPACT_ATOMS: atom_id res chain seq x y z
N MET A 1 16.55 -37.00 38.59
CA MET A 1 16.97 -36.94 37.17
C MET A 1 15.85 -36.21 36.42
N LYS A 2 16.10 -34.98 35.90
CA LYS A 2 16.08 -34.62 34.46
C LYS A 2 14.87 -35.24 33.71
N PHE A 3 13.94 -34.52 33.09
CA PHE A 3 14.12 -33.46 32.10
C PHE A 3 12.93 -32.48 32.03
N ASN A 4 13.26 -31.23 31.70
CA ASN A 4 12.35 -30.17 31.25
C ASN A 4 11.54 -30.60 30.02
N VAL A 5 10.24 -30.29 30.00
CA VAL A 5 9.50 -30.07 28.76
C VAL A 5 8.59 -28.86 28.96
N VAL A 6 9.19 -27.67 28.74
CA VAL A 6 8.45 -26.50 28.28
C VAL A 6 8.15 -26.78 26.81
N SER A 7 6.93 -27.21 26.48
CA SER A 7 6.51 -27.36 25.08
C SER A 7 5.42 -26.36 24.74
N LEU A 8 5.88 -25.36 23.98
CA LEU A 8 5.24 -24.79 22.79
C LEU A 8 3.99 -23.93 23.01
N ILE A 9 4.25 -22.68 23.42
CA ILE A 9 3.47 -21.53 22.96
C ILE A 9 4.11 -21.05 21.65
N SER A 10 3.70 -21.60 20.50
CA SER A 10 3.99 -21.06 19.15
C SER A 10 3.14 -21.83 18.15
N LEU A 11 2.33 -21.29 17.23
CA LEU A 11 2.17 -19.94 16.71
C LEU A 11 0.67 -19.73 16.45
N ALA A 12 0.03 -18.85 17.23
CA ALA A 12 -1.18 -18.22 16.74
C ALA A 12 -0.80 -17.26 15.60
N ALA A 13 -1.72 -17.10 14.65
CA ALA A 13 -1.70 -16.10 13.59
C ALA A 13 -0.83 -16.43 12.36
N TRP A 14 -1.09 -17.59 11.74
CA TRP A 14 -1.11 -17.64 10.27
C TRP A 14 -2.44 -17.04 9.83
N VAL A 15 -2.66 -15.76 10.14
CA VAL A 15 -3.75 -15.04 9.49
C VAL A 15 -3.29 -14.96 8.04
N PRO A 16 -4.02 -15.55 7.08
CA PRO A 16 -3.71 -15.28 5.69
C PRO A 16 -3.75 -13.75 5.60
N LEU A 17 -2.69 -13.12 5.09
CA LEU A 17 -2.80 -11.74 4.60
C LEU A 17 -4.11 -11.75 3.82
N ALA A 18 -5.14 -11.06 4.33
CA ALA A 18 -6.41 -10.97 3.65
C ALA A 18 -6.05 -10.60 2.22
N ALA A 19 -6.30 -11.53 1.29
CA ALA A 19 -5.73 -11.47 -0.05
C ALA A 19 -6.00 -10.07 -0.56
N SER A 20 -4.96 -9.24 -0.64
CA SER A 20 -5.19 -7.84 -0.94
C SER A 20 -5.89 -7.82 -2.28
N GLN A 21 -7.01 -7.12 -2.39
CA GLN A 21 -7.82 -7.19 -3.60
C GLN A 21 -7.29 -6.20 -4.64
N PHE A 22 -6.61 -5.16 -4.15
CA PHE A 22 -6.10 -4.08 -4.96
C PHE A 22 -4.67 -3.73 -4.54
N SER A 23 -3.90 -3.29 -5.53
CA SER A 23 -2.69 -2.54 -5.33
C SER A 23 -2.94 -1.12 -5.78
N CYS A 24 -2.84 -0.18 -4.86
CA CYS A 24 -3.15 1.22 -5.09
C CYS A 24 -1.94 2.12 -4.82
N HIS A 25 -1.77 3.14 -5.65
CA HIS A 25 -0.88 4.26 -5.39
C HIS A 25 -1.54 5.56 -5.85
N CYS A 26 -1.17 6.65 -5.18
CA CYS A 26 -1.60 7.99 -5.55
C CYS A 26 -0.55 8.63 -6.45
N GLN A 27 -1.00 9.24 -7.54
CA GLN A 27 -0.15 10.02 -8.44
C GLN A 27 -0.60 11.47 -8.40
N ILE A 28 0.37 12.38 -8.33
CA ILE A 28 0.14 13.81 -8.55
C ILE A 28 0.96 14.24 -9.77
N LEU A 29 0.27 14.81 -10.76
CA LEU A 29 0.89 15.39 -11.95
C LEU A 29 1.05 16.89 -11.73
N ASN A 30 2.28 17.36 -11.82
CA ASN A 30 2.62 18.78 -11.74
C ASN A 30 3.61 19.15 -12.84
N ASN A 31 3.16 19.96 -13.82
CA ASN A 31 3.98 20.49 -14.92
C ASN A 31 4.90 19.45 -15.60
N GLY A 32 4.37 18.23 -15.81
CA GLY A 32 5.09 17.13 -16.46
C GLY A 32 5.85 16.19 -15.51
N ASN A 33 5.98 16.52 -14.22
CA ASN A 33 6.52 15.61 -13.21
C ASN A 33 5.39 14.86 -12.51
N ALA A 34 5.53 13.53 -12.42
CA ALA A 34 4.62 12.68 -11.67
C ALA A 34 5.28 12.28 -10.33
N VAL A 35 4.66 12.62 -9.21
CA VAL A 35 5.08 12.12 -7.89
C VAL A 35 4.12 11.02 -7.47
N ILE A 36 4.67 9.89 -7.02
CA ILE A 36 3.91 8.70 -6.63
C ILE A 36 4.03 8.51 -5.12
N ALA A 37 2.90 8.36 -4.43
CA ALA A 37 2.86 8.11 -2.99
C ALA A 37 1.84 7.02 -2.65
N ALA A 38 2.23 6.10 -1.76
CA ALA A 38 1.34 5.11 -1.18
C ALA A 38 1.40 5.07 0.36
N ILE A 39 2.45 5.61 0.98
CA ILE A 39 2.81 5.34 2.39
C ILE A 39 1.71 5.74 3.37
N ARG A 40 1.35 7.03 3.42
CA ARG A 40 0.42 7.56 4.43
C ARG A 40 -0.99 6.95 4.33
N LEU A 41 -1.53 6.84 3.12
CA LEU A 41 -2.87 6.28 2.92
C LEU A 41 -2.91 4.78 3.19
N CYS A 42 -1.83 4.06 2.84
CA CYS A 42 -1.76 2.62 3.08
C CYS A 42 -1.82 2.28 4.57
N ASP A 43 -1.08 3.02 5.38
CA ASP A 43 -1.13 2.87 6.84
C ASP A 43 -2.54 3.12 7.38
N ALA A 44 -3.19 4.21 6.91
CA ALA A 44 -4.53 4.59 7.35
C ALA A 44 -5.62 3.56 7.00
N VAL A 45 -5.48 2.83 5.88
CA VAL A 45 -6.43 1.77 5.48
C VAL A 45 -6.05 0.38 5.97
N GLY A 46 -4.99 0.25 6.79
CA GLY A 46 -4.48 -1.05 7.25
C GLY A 46 -3.91 -1.92 6.12
N GLY A 47 -3.47 -1.28 5.03
CA GLY A 47 -2.85 -1.95 3.89
C GLY A 47 -1.38 -2.30 4.14
N THR A 48 -0.79 -3.03 3.22
CA THR A 48 0.63 -3.41 3.26
C THR A 48 1.40 -2.73 2.14
N ILE A 49 2.41 -1.93 2.51
CA ILE A 49 3.31 -1.30 1.53
C ILE A 49 4.16 -2.36 0.82
N CYS A 50 4.28 -2.19 -0.49
CA CYS A 50 5.07 -3.02 -1.38
C CYS A 50 5.90 -2.12 -2.30
N HIS A 51 7.19 -2.44 -2.48
CA HIS A 51 8.05 -1.68 -3.37
C HIS A 51 8.04 -2.28 -4.78
N ASN A 52 7.62 -1.50 -5.78
CA ASN A 52 7.69 -1.87 -7.19
C ASN A 52 9.06 -1.44 -7.75
N SER A 53 9.92 -2.44 -8.02
CA SER A 53 11.24 -2.22 -8.60
C SER A 53 11.23 -1.79 -10.07
N ALA A 54 10.21 -2.16 -10.85
CA ALA A 54 10.13 -1.79 -12.26
C ALA A 54 9.85 -0.29 -12.45
N GLY A 55 9.04 0.29 -11.56
CA GLY A 55 8.71 1.70 -11.55
C GLY A 55 9.49 2.56 -10.55
N ASN A 56 10.25 1.93 -9.65
CA ASN A 56 10.91 2.57 -8.50
C ASN A 56 9.94 3.41 -7.65
N TYR A 57 8.79 2.84 -7.29
CA TYR A 57 7.82 3.47 -6.41
C TYR A 57 7.16 2.47 -5.46
N ASN A 58 6.53 2.99 -4.41
CA ASN A 58 5.78 2.18 -3.47
C ASN A 58 4.31 2.10 -3.87
N VAL A 59 3.73 0.92 -3.73
CA VAL A 59 2.30 0.65 -3.89
C VAL A 59 1.72 0.11 -2.57
N CYS A 60 0.43 0.30 -2.36
CA CYS A 60 -0.28 -0.22 -1.22
C CYS A 60 -1.17 -1.40 -1.61
N LYS A 61 -0.92 -2.55 -0.97
CA LYS A 61 -1.82 -3.70 -1.06
C LYS A 61 -2.96 -3.51 -0.07
N THR A 62 -4.18 -3.38 -0.56
CA THR A 62 -5.38 -3.05 0.22
C THR A 62 -6.59 -3.88 -0.23
N SER A 63 -7.61 -3.98 0.61
CA SER A 63 -8.88 -4.65 0.29
C SER A 63 -9.85 -3.76 -0.50
N SER A 64 -9.60 -2.45 -0.61
CA SER A 64 -10.49 -1.50 -1.29
C SER A 64 -9.74 -0.55 -2.20
N GLN A 65 -10.34 -0.20 -3.35
CA GLN A 65 -9.81 0.86 -4.22
C GLN A 65 -9.80 2.22 -3.51
N TRP A 66 -8.80 3.03 -3.83
CA TRP A 66 -8.70 4.40 -3.35
C TRP A 66 -9.45 5.36 -4.28
N THR A 67 -9.98 6.41 -3.67
CA THR A 67 -10.59 7.52 -4.38
C THR A 67 -9.57 8.62 -4.62
N GLU A 68 -9.81 9.44 -5.66
CA GLU A 68 -8.98 10.63 -5.93
C GLU A 68 -8.96 11.60 -4.74
N GLN A 69 -10.05 11.64 -3.97
CA GLN A 69 -10.15 12.47 -2.77
C GLN A 69 -9.20 11.97 -1.67
N GLN A 70 -9.14 10.67 -1.39
CA GLN A 70 -8.16 10.11 -0.44
C GLN A 70 -6.72 10.39 -0.88
N CYS A 71 -6.46 10.36 -2.19
CA CYS A 71 -5.15 10.75 -2.72
C CYS A 71 -4.86 12.24 -2.54
N ARG A 72 -5.84 13.11 -2.78
CA ARG A 72 -5.72 14.55 -2.48
C ARG A 72 -5.37 14.77 -1.00
N ASP A 73 -6.04 14.06 -0.10
CA ASP A 73 -5.82 14.17 1.34
C ASP A 73 -4.41 13.72 1.74
N THR A 74 -3.87 12.71 1.05
CA THR A 74 -2.50 12.20 1.26
C THR A 74 -1.41 13.22 0.89
N PHE A 75 -1.69 14.02 -0.14
CA PHE A 75 -0.81 15.07 -0.64
C PHE A 75 -1.13 16.45 -0.04
N GLN A 76 -1.97 16.53 1.00
CA GLN A 76 -2.23 17.79 1.71
C GLN A 76 -0.91 18.48 2.10
N GLY A 77 -0.76 19.74 1.67
CA GLY A 77 0.44 20.54 1.86
C GLY A 77 1.30 20.73 0.60
N ILE A 78 1.06 19.95 -0.46
CA ILE A 78 1.50 20.33 -1.80
C ILE A 78 0.44 21.28 -2.35
N ASN A 79 0.83 22.52 -2.67
CA ASN A 79 -0.10 23.56 -3.10
C ASN A 79 0.41 24.11 -4.43
N GLN A 80 0.01 23.47 -5.53
CA GLN A 80 0.40 23.89 -6.87
C GLN A 80 -0.84 24.05 -7.78
N PRO A 81 -0.90 25.12 -8.59
CA PRO A 81 -2.12 25.54 -9.28
C PRO A 81 -2.65 24.57 -10.35
N ASN A 82 -1.88 23.55 -10.75
CA ASN A 82 -2.21 22.61 -11.83
C ASN A 82 -2.22 21.14 -11.38
N GLU A 83 -2.39 20.87 -10.08
CA GLU A 83 -2.30 19.51 -9.55
C GLU A 83 -3.48 18.64 -9.99
N ARG A 84 -3.17 17.54 -10.68
CA ARG A 84 -4.13 16.46 -10.93
C ARG A 84 -3.79 15.29 -10.03
N PHE A 85 -4.64 15.06 -9.04
CA PHE A 85 -4.58 13.89 -8.16
C PHE A 85 -5.26 12.71 -8.84
N ARG A 86 -4.59 11.56 -8.85
CA ARG A 86 -5.13 10.33 -9.41
C ARG A 86 -4.87 9.17 -8.48
N ALA A 87 -5.94 8.46 -8.11
CA ALA A 87 -5.81 7.15 -7.52
C ALA A 87 -5.63 6.12 -8.64
N VAL A 88 -4.53 5.38 -8.63
CA VAL A 88 -4.29 4.28 -9.56
C VAL A 88 -4.36 3.00 -8.76
N CYS A 89 -5.37 2.19 -9.03
CA CYS A 89 -5.57 0.89 -8.40
C CYS A 89 -5.65 -0.20 -9.45
N THR A 90 -4.87 -1.25 -9.27
CA THR A 90 -4.89 -2.47 -10.08
C THR A 90 -5.36 -3.65 -9.24
N ALA A 91 -6.07 -4.59 -9.85
CA ALA A 91 -6.47 -5.82 -9.16
C ALA A 91 -5.21 -6.59 -8.73
N TYR A 92 -5.09 -6.93 -7.45
CA TYR A 92 -3.97 -7.70 -6.94
C TYR A 92 -4.32 -9.19 -6.95
N ASN A 93 -3.52 -9.97 -7.66
CA ASN A 93 -3.72 -11.42 -7.82
C ASN A 93 -2.82 -12.25 -6.89
N GLY A 94 -2.19 -11.63 -5.88
CA GLY A 94 -1.27 -12.30 -4.95
C GLY A 94 0.16 -12.48 -5.48
N ALA A 95 0.47 -12.03 -6.70
CA ALA A 95 1.82 -12.11 -7.25
C ALA A 95 2.64 -10.86 -6.90
N GLY A 96 3.70 -11.03 -6.09
CA GLY A 96 4.74 -10.01 -5.86
C GLY A 96 4.23 -8.63 -5.42
N CYS A 97 5.04 -7.59 -5.64
CA CYS A 97 4.54 -6.22 -5.68
C CYS A 97 4.10 -5.95 -7.12
N PRO A 98 2.80 -5.74 -7.38
CA PRO A 98 2.32 -5.55 -8.74
C PRO A 98 2.82 -4.20 -9.28
N ALA A 99 3.06 -4.19 -10.59
CA ALA A 99 3.54 -3.01 -11.28
C ALA A 99 2.46 -1.92 -11.37
#